data_AF-A0A7V8YA78-F1
#
_entry.id   AF-A0A7V8YA78-F1
#
_cell.length_a   1.000
_cell.length_b   1.000
_cell.length_c   1.000
_cell.angle_alpha   90.00
_cell.angle_beta   90.00
_cell.angle_gamma   90.00
#
_symmetry.space_group_name_H-M   'P 1'
#
loop_
_entity.id
_entity.type
_entity.pdbx_description
1 polymer ?
#
loop_
_entity_poly.entity_id
_entity_poly.type
_entity_poly.pdbx_seq_one_letter_code
_entity_poly.pdbx_strand_id
1 'polypeptide(L)'
;MQATARRNTELSLLILALILGGGALALVALARSTDKLATALPFTAVVAGCYIGAHVAMRKLVPQGDHLLLPLAAVLNALGLAAVYRLSPNGFGPTQVTWTVIGIGLLLATLVLVRDFQVLAHYKYIFGFVGVGLLLLPL
;
A
#
# COMPACT_ATOMS: atom_id res chain seq x y z
N MET A 1 -2.17 -28.59 2.56
CA MET A 1 -2.33 -27.88 3.85
C MET A 1 -1.45 -26.62 3.98
N GLN A 2 -0.26 -26.55 3.36
CA GLN A 2 0.66 -25.41 3.53
C GLN A 2 0.18 -24.08 2.89
N ALA A 3 -0.53 -24.10 1.76
CA ALA A 3 -0.99 -22.88 1.09
C ALA A 3 -2.02 -22.09 1.94
N THR A 4 -2.95 -22.80 2.58
CA THR A 4 -3.97 -22.19 3.44
C THR A 4 -3.37 -21.58 4.71
N ALA A 5 -2.38 -22.27 5.32
CA ALA A 5 -1.69 -21.79 6.51
C ALA A 5 -0.98 -20.45 6.24
N ARG A 6 -0.27 -20.33 5.11
CA ARG A 6 0.45 -19.10 4.76
C ARG A 6 -0.49 -17.91 4.49
N ARG A 7 -1.70 -18.14 3.97
CA ARG A 7 -2.71 -17.07 3.77
C ARG A 7 -3.34 -16.58 5.06
N ASN A 8 -3.52 -17.47 6.05
CA ASN A 8 -3.97 -17.05 7.37
C ASN A 8 -2.89 -16.22 8.07
N THR A 9 -1.61 -16.56 7.87
CA THR A 9 -0.47 -15.73 8.33
C THR A 9 -0.44 -14.38 7.63
N GLU A 10 -0.69 -14.31 6.33
CA GLU A 10 -0.81 -13.04 5.61
C GLU A 10 -1.89 -12.15 6.23
N LEU A 11 -3.08 -12.71 6.46
CA LEU A 11 -4.20 -11.99 7.04
C LEU A 11 -3.87 -11.51 8.46
N SER A 12 -3.26 -12.35 9.30
CA SER A 12 -2.89 -11.96 10.66
C SER A 12 -1.84 -10.85 10.67
N LEU A 13 -0.84 -10.93 9.79
CA LEU A 13 0.18 -9.89 9.62
C LEU A 13 -0.43 -8.59 9.08
N LEU A 14 -1.39 -8.67 8.15
CA LEU A 14 -2.10 -7.49 7.67
C LEU A 14 -2.94 -6.84 8.76
N ILE A 15 -3.67 -7.63 9.55
CA ILE A 15 -4.44 -7.10 10.69
C ILE A 15 -3.49 -6.40 11.67
N LEU A 16 -2.36 -7.02 11.98
CA LEU A 16 -1.34 -6.39 12.82
C LEU A 16 -0.84 -5.07 12.20
N ALA A 17 -0.55 -5.05 10.91
CA ALA A 17 -0.13 -3.84 10.20
C ALA A 17 -1.18 -2.72 10.27
N LEU A 18 -2.46 -3.06 10.10
CA LEU A 18 -3.57 -2.11 10.18
C LEU A 18 -3.77 -1.58 11.60
N ILE A 19 -3.62 -2.43 12.63
CA ILE A 19 -3.68 -2.00 14.03
C ILE A 19 -2.54 -1.04 14.34
N LEU A 20 -1.30 -1.40 13.97
CA LEU A 20 -0.13 -0.55 14.19
C LEU A 20 -0.24 0.78 13.43
N GLY A 21 -0.66 0.72 12.17
CA GLY A 21 -0.84 1.88 11.30
C GLY A 21 -1.93 2.83 11.77
N GLY A 22 -3.12 2.28 12.03
CA GLY A 22 -4.25 3.03 12.56
C GLY A 22 -3.95 3.61 13.94
N GLY A 23 -3.29 2.84 14.80
CA GLY A 23 -2.81 3.30 16.11
C GLY A 23 -1.82 4.46 16.01
N ALA A 24 -0.83 4.36 15.11
CA ALA A 24 0.12 5.43 14.86
C ALA A 24 -0.56 6.72 14.39
N LEU A 25 -1.49 6.63 13.43
CA LEU A 25 -2.25 7.79 12.96
C LEU A 25 -3.15 8.37 14.06
N ALA A 26 -3.79 7.52 14.85
CA ALA A 26 -4.63 7.94 15.98
C ALA A 26 -3.81 8.68 17.05
N LEU A 27 -2.62 8.18 17.40
CA LEU A 27 -1.70 8.85 18.32
C LEU A 27 -1.26 10.22 17.78
N VAL A 28 -0.92 10.30 16.50
CA VAL A 28 -0.56 11.58 15.85
C VAL A 28 -1.74 12.56 15.85
N ALA A 29 -2.96 12.08 15.62
CA ALA A 29 -4.16 12.92 15.64
C ALA A 29 -4.48 13.42 17.05
N LEU A 30 -4.47 12.53 18.05
CA LEU A 30 -4.71 12.85 19.45
C LEU A 30 -3.68 13.81 20.03
N ALA A 31 -2.41 13.68 19.64
CA ALA A 31 -1.35 14.59 20.04
C ALA A 31 -1.59 16.04 19.56
N ARG A 32 -2.50 16.27 18.60
CA ARG A 32 -2.88 17.60 18.11
C ARG A 32 -4.15 18.11 18.77
N SER A 33 -5.23 17.34 18.73
CA SER A 33 -6.45 17.59 19.52
C SER A 33 -7.39 16.39 19.46
N THR A 34 -8.29 16.30 20.44
CA THR A 34 -9.33 15.26 20.50
C THR A 34 -10.26 15.28 19.29
N ASP A 35 -10.58 16.46 18.76
CA ASP A 35 -11.49 16.62 17.63
C ASP A 35 -10.90 16.08 16.31
N LYS A 36 -9.56 16.03 16.19
CA LYS A 36 -8.89 15.55 14.98
C LYS A 36 -8.89 14.03 14.86
N LEU A 37 -9.21 13.30 15.93
CA LEU A 37 -9.37 11.84 15.87
C LEU A 37 -10.54 11.47 14.94
N ALA A 38 -11.66 12.19 15.02
CA ALA A 38 -12.81 11.97 14.15
C ALA A 38 -12.48 12.23 12.67
N THR A 39 -11.58 13.18 12.39
CA THR A 39 -11.12 13.46 11.02
C THR A 39 -10.15 12.39 10.49
N ALA A 40 -9.37 11.74 11.36
CA ALA A 40 -8.40 10.71 10.96
C ALA A 40 -9.07 9.35 10.65
N LEU A 41 -10.21 9.07 11.29
CA LEU A 41 -10.89 7.76 11.20
C LEU A 41 -11.30 7.38 9.76
N PRO A 42 -11.90 8.27 8.94
CA PRO A 42 -12.23 7.95 7.54
C PRO A 42 -11.00 7.60 6.71
N PHE A 43 -9.87 8.29 6.92
CA PHE A 43 -8.64 7.99 6.18
C PHE A 43 -8.10 6.61 6.52
N THR A 44 -8.06 6.26 7.81
CA THR A 44 -7.67 4.91 8.25
C THR A 44 -8.59 3.84 7.67
N ALA A 45 -9.91 4.09 7.65
CA ALA A 45 -10.90 3.16 7.10
C ALA A 45 -10.71 2.93 5.59
N VAL A 46 -10.44 3.99 4.81
CA VAL A 46 -10.14 3.87 3.38
C VAL A 46 -8.90 3.02 3.15
N VAL A 47 -7.80 3.33 3.83
CA VAL A 47 -6.53 2.59 3.68
C VAL A 47 -6.71 1.13 4.07
N ALA A 48 -7.38 0.86 5.19
CA ALA A 48 -7.69 -0.51 5.62
C ALA A 48 -8.52 -1.26 4.59
N GLY A 49 -9.58 -0.63 4.07
CA GLY A 49 -10.41 -1.18 2.99
C GLY A 49 -9.60 -1.53 1.75
N CYS A 50 -8.69 -0.65 1.33
CA CYS A 50 -7.82 -0.90 0.18
C CYS A 50 -6.89 -2.11 0.40
N TYR A 51 -6.25 -2.24 1.57
CA TYR A 51 -5.38 -3.39 1.86
C TYR A 51 -6.15 -4.71 1.99
N ILE A 52 -7.35 -4.67 2.58
CA ILE A 52 -8.24 -5.84 2.62
C ILE A 52 -8.66 -6.24 1.20
N GLY A 53 -9.02 -5.26 0.36
CA GLY A 53 -9.34 -5.49 -1.05
C GLY A 53 -8.16 -6.09 -1.82
N ALA A 54 -6.95 -5.56 -1.60
CA ALA A 54 -5.72 -6.08 -2.18
C ALA A 54 -5.45 -7.52 -1.75
N HIS A 55 -5.63 -7.85 -0.46
CA HIS A 55 -5.48 -9.22 0.03
C HIS A 55 -6.44 -10.19 -0.66
N VAL A 56 -7.72 -9.81 -0.77
CA VAL A 56 -8.73 -10.63 -1.45
C VAL A 56 -8.38 -10.83 -2.93
N ALA A 57 -7.92 -9.78 -3.60
CA ALA A 57 -7.49 -9.85 -4.99
C ALA A 57 -6.26 -10.76 -5.16
N MET A 58 -5.24 -10.62 -4.31
CA MET A 58 -4.05 -11.47 -4.33
C MET A 58 -4.38 -12.93 -4.07
N ARG A 59 -5.32 -13.21 -3.15
CA ARG A 59 -5.79 -14.57 -2.88
C ARG A 59 -6.43 -15.23 -4.11
N LYS A 60 -7.10 -14.45 -4.97
CA LYS A 60 -7.77 -14.94 -6.18
C LYS A 60 -6.83 -14.99 -7.39
N LEU A 61 -6.07 -13.94 -7.62
CA LEU A 61 -5.28 -13.74 -8.84
C LEU A 61 -3.90 -14.39 -8.76
N VAL A 62 -3.28 -14.43 -7.58
CA VAL A 62 -1.92 -14.96 -7.41
C VAL A 62 -1.84 -15.89 -6.19
N PRO A 63 -2.50 -17.07 -6.20
CA PRO A 63 -2.60 -17.95 -5.03
C PRO A 63 -1.25 -18.44 -4.50
N GLN A 64 -0.26 -18.55 -5.36
CA GLN A 64 1.10 -19.02 -5.03
C GLN A 64 2.11 -17.88 -4.82
N GLY A 65 1.65 -16.62 -4.86
CA GLY A 65 2.52 -15.45 -4.65
C GLY A 65 3.08 -15.37 -3.23
N ASP A 66 4.12 -14.57 -3.05
CA ASP A 66 4.69 -14.31 -1.73
C ASP A 66 3.67 -13.57 -0.84
N HIS A 67 3.43 -14.16 0.32
CA HIS A 67 2.44 -13.73 1.31
C HIS A 67 2.95 -12.62 2.24
N LEU A 68 4.26 -12.33 2.25
CA LEU A 68 4.86 -11.35 3.15
C LEU A 68 4.88 -9.94 2.57
N LEU A 69 4.90 -9.82 1.23
CA LEU A 69 5.06 -8.53 0.56
C LEU A 69 3.93 -7.54 0.87
N LEU A 70 2.67 -7.99 0.83
CA LEU A 70 1.53 -7.11 1.09
C LEU A 70 1.47 -6.62 2.56
N PRO A 71 1.62 -7.48 3.59
CA PRO A 71 1.73 -7.02 4.97
C PRO A 71 2.90 -6.06 5.22
N LEU A 72 4.08 -6.35 4.67
CA LEU A 72 5.25 -5.48 4.83
C LEU A 72 5.03 -4.11 4.18
N ALA A 73 4.47 -4.08 2.97
CA ALA A 73 4.11 -2.84 2.29
C ALA A 73 3.06 -2.04 3.09
N ALA A 74 2.10 -2.73 3.73
CA ALA A 74 1.10 -2.10 4.59
C ALA A 74 1.71 -1.42 5.82
N VAL A 75 2.63 -2.09 6.51
CA VAL A 75 3.35 -1.49 7.66
C VAL A 75 4.14 -0.26 7.22
N LEU A 76 4.94 -0.39 6.15
CA LEU A 76 5.75 0.71 5.63
C LEU A 76 4.89 1.91 5.20
N ASN A 77 3.80 1.64 4.48
CA ASN A 77 2.88 2.69 4.06
C ASN A 77 2.21 3.38 5.24
N ALA A 78 1.76 2.63 6.25
CA ALA A 78 1.08 3.20 7.38
C ALA A 78 2.01 4.04 8.28
N LEU A 79 3.26 3.61 8.46
CA LEU A 79 4.29 4.42 9.12
C LEU A 79 4.58 5.70 8.34
N GLY A 80 4.72 5.59 7.00
CA GLY A 80 4.89 6.74 6.13
C GLY A 80 3.71 7.71 6.19
N LEU A 81 2.48 7.20 6.20
CA LEU A 81 1.27 8.00 6.32
C LEU A 81 1.22 8.75 7.66
N ALA A 82 1.50 8.06 8.77
CA ALA A 82 1.56 8.70 10.08
C ALA A 82 2.66 9.78 10.14
N ALA A 83 3.83 9.53 9.55
CA ALA A 83 4.92 10.51 9.48
C ALA A 83 4.56 11.74 8.63
N VAL A 84 4.01 11.54 7.43
CA VAL A 84 3.60 12.64 6.54
C VAL A 84 2.46 13.43 7.17
N TYR A 85 1.47 12.76 7.76
CA TYR A 85 0.36 13.43 8.44
C TYR A 85 0.84 14.22 9.67
N ARG A 86 1.88 13.74 10.37
CA ARG A 86 2.53 14.49 11.46
C ARG A 86 3.22 15.76 10.94
N LEU A 87 3.92 15.68 9.81
CA LEU A 87 4.71 16.80 9.25
C LEU A 87 3.86 17.83 8.49
N SER A 88 2.87 17.37 7.72
CA SER A 88 2.04 18.23 6.86
C SER A 88 0.58 17.74 6.85
N PRO A 89 -0.15 17.90 7.96
CA PRO A 89 -1.48 17.33 8.13
C PRO A 89 -2.54 17.90 7.18
N ASN A 90 -2.44 19.17 6.81
CA ASN A 90 -3.40 19.84 5.93
C ASN A 90 -2.90 19.93 4.46
N GLY A 91 -1.64 19.55 4.21
CA GLY A 91 -1.04 19.56 2.88
C GLY A 91 -0.87 18.13 2.38
N PHE A 92 0.30 17.54 2.64
CA PHE A 92 0.66 16.25 2.08
C PHE A 92 -0.02 15.04 2.75
N GLY A 93 -0.61 15.20 3.94
CA GLY A 93 -1.31 14.12 4.65
C GLY A 93 -2.45 13.48 3.84
N PRO A 94 -3.48 14.24 3.41
CA PRO A 94 -4.54 13.73 2.54
C PRO A 94 -4.01 13.20 1.21
N THR A 95 -3.05 13.90 0.60
CA THR A 95 -2.42 13.48 -0.66
C THR A 95 -1.72 12.12 -0.53
N GLN A 96 -1.11 11.82 0.61
CA GLN A 96 -0.49 10.52 0.87
C GLN A 96 -1.52 9.38 0.84
N VAL A 97 -2.72 9.59 1.36
CA VAL A 97 -3.81 8.59 1.27
C VAL A 97 -4.21 8.36 -0.19
N THR A 98 -4.34 9.44 -0.97
CA THR A 98 -4.62 9.34 -2.41
C THR A 98 -3.54 8.53 -3.13
N TRP A 99 -2.26 8.75 -2.83
CA TRP A 99 -1.16 7.95 -3.39
C TRP A 99 -1.21 6.48 -2.97
N THR A 100 -1.61 6.17 -1.74
CA THR A 100 -1.84 4.78 -1.31
C THR A 100 -2.94 4.12 -2.15
N VAL A 101 -4.07 4.81 -2.34
CA VAL A 101 -5.18 4.32 -3.17
C VAL A 101 -4.74 4.08 -4.61
N ILE A 102 -4.03 5.04 -5.21
CA ILE A 102 -3.48 4.92 -6.56
C ILE A 102 -2.51 3.75 -6.64
N GLY A 103 -1.57 3.62 -5.70
CA GLY A 103 -0.58 2.55 -5.68
C GLY A 103 -1.22 1.16 -5.57
N ILE A 104 -2.25 1.00 -4.72
CA ILE A 104 -3.00 -0.25 -4.63
C ILE A 104 -3.80 -0.49 -5.92
N GLY A 105 -4.41 0.54 -6.51
CA GLY A 105 -5.07 0.43 -7.81
C GLY A 105 -4.13 -0.05 -8.92
N LEU A 106 -2.91 0.49 -8.97
CA LEU A 106 -1.86 0.09 -9.92
C LEU A 106 -1.37 -1.34 -9.66
N LEU A 107 -1.23 -1.75 -8.40
CA LEU A 107 -0.95 -3.14 -8.03
C LEU A 107 -2.03 -4.05 -8.60
N LEU A 108 -3.31 -3.78 -8.32
CA LEU A 108 -4.43 -4.57 -8.81
C LEU A 108 -4.48 -4.62 -10.34
N ALA A 109 -4.29 -3.48 -11.00
CA ALA A 109 -4.24 -3.40 -12.46
C ALA A 109 -3.09 -4.26 -13.01
N THR A 110 -1.92 -4.22 -12.39
CA THR A 110 -0.76 -5.03 -12.79
C THR A 110 -1.04 -6.52 -12.63
N LEU A 111 -1.66 -6.94 -11.51
CA LEU A 111 -2.04 -8.34 -11.31
C LEU A 111 -3.03 -8.87 -12.35
N VAL A 112 -3.90 -8.00 -12.88
CA VAL A 112 -4.89 -8.37 -13.91
C VAL A 112 -4.30 -8.35 -15.31
N LEU A 113 -3.50 -7.32 -15.63
CA LEU A 113 -2.95 -7.08 -16.97
C LEU A 113 -1.70 -7.91 -17.25
N VAL A 114 -0.83 -8.08 -16.25
CA VAL A 114 0.46 -8.78 -16.36
C VAL A 114 0.33 -10.18 -15.78
N ARG A 115 -0.27 -11.08 -16.55
CA ARG A 115 -0.41 -12.48 -16.15
C ARG A 115 0.89 -13.27 -16.23
N ASP A 116 1.77 -12.91 -17.17
CA ASP A 116 3.07 -13.53 -17.35
C ASP A 116 4.18 -12.49 -17.19
N PHE A 117 4.94 -12.62 -16.10
CA PHE A 117 6.06 -11.74 -15.79
C PHE A 117 7.27 -11.97 -16.71
N GLN A 118 7.37 -13.13 -17.39
CA GLN A 118 8.46 -13.40 -18.33
C GLN A 118 8.34 -12.54 -19.59
N VAL A 119 7.12 -12.12 -19.95
CA VAL A 119 6.90 -11.18 -21.05
C VAL A 119 7.60 -9.84 -20.78
N LEU A 120 7.62 -9.36 -19.53
CA LEU A 120 8.31 -8.12 -19.17
C LEU A 120 9.82 -8.19 -19.37
N ALA A 121 10.42 -9.38 -19.25
CA ALA A 121 11.86 -9.57 -19.45
C ALA A 121 12.29 -9.23 -20.88
N HIS A 122 11.43 -9.47 -21.87
CA HIS A 122 11.69 -9.15 -23.28
C HIS A 122 11.73 -7.63 -23.53
N TYR A 123 11.03 -6.85 -22.70
CA TYR A 123 10.95 -5.38 -22.81
C TYR A 123 11.96 -4.64 -21.93
N LYS A 124 12.91 -5.34 -21.30
CA LYS A 124 13.92 -4.76 -20.39
C LYS A 124 14.63 -3.54 -21.00
N TYR A 125 15.02 -3.60 -22.28
CA TYR A 125 15.71 -2.50 -22.94
C TYR A 125 14.79 -1.30 -23.20
N ILE A 126 13.52 -1.51 -23.54
CA ILE A 126 12.56 -0.41 -23.72
C ILE A 126 12.36 0.31 -22.39
N PHE A 127 12.12 -0.41 -21.30
CA PHE A 127 12.02 0.19 -19.96
C PHE A 127 13.30 0.93 -19.56
N GLY A 128 14.47 0.36 -19.89
CA GLY A 128 15.77 1.01 -19.66
C GLY A 128 15.91 2.34 -20.41
N PHE A 129 15.64 2.34 -21.72
CA PHE A 129 15.72 3.56 -22.54
C PHE A 129 14.69 4.61 -22.15
N VAL A 130 13.45 4.22 -21.87
CA VAL A 130 12.42 5.14 -21.34
C VAL A 130 12.87 5.71 -19.99
N GLY A 131 13.40 4.88 -19.10
CA GLY A 131 13.93 5.33 -17.80
C GLY A 131 15.06 6.35 -17.95
N VAL A 132 16.03 6.10 -18.84
CA VAL A 132 17.10 7.07 -19.15
C VAL A 132 16.51 8.34 -19.75
N GLY A 133 15.58 8.25 -20.69
CA GLY A 133 14.92 9.41 -21.28
C GLY A 133 14.19 10.27 -20.23
N LEU A 134 13.45 9.65 -19.32
CA LEU A 134 12.76 10.34 -18.22
C LEU A 134 13.74 11.02 -17.25
N LEU A 135 14.91 10.41 -17.01
CA LEU A 135 15.97 11.02 -16.18
C LEU A 135 16.63 12.23 -16.83
N LEU A 136 16.67 12.28 -18.17
CA LEU A 136 17.24 13.39 -18.93
C LEU A 136 16.21 14.52 -19.18
N LEU A 137 14.92 14.28 -19.00
CA LEU A 137 13.85 15.26 -19.22
C LEU A 137 13.97 16.59 -18.43
N PRO A 138 14.51 16.63 -17.19
CA PRO A 138 14.70 17.89 -16.48
C PRO A 138 15.98 18.66 -16.83
N LEU A 139 16.86 18.11 -17.68
CA LEU A 139 18.06 18.80 -18.19
C LEU A 139 17.69 19.68 -19.38
#